data_AF-A0A9E3ZTX6-F1
#
_entry.id   AF-A0A9E3ZTX6-F1
#
_cell.length_a   1.000
_cell.length_b   1.000
_cell.length_c   1.000
_cell.angle_alpha   90.00
_cell.angle_beta   90.00
_cell.angle_gamma   90.00
#
_symmetry.space_group_name_H-M   'P 1'
#
loop_
_entity.id
_entity.type
_entity.pdbx_description
1 polymer ?
#
loop_
_entity_poly.entity_id
_entity_poly.type
_entity_poly.pdbx_seq_one_letter_code
_entity_poly.pdbx_strand_id
1 'polypeptide(L)'
;GQSIGAYTDATHGMTLSAISLPYYRLILPAGLAKFKRYAINVWGVNPEGKTDEQVALEGLSEMEHYMKTLGLVLNIKDLGTTPDMLEGIVAGSFITKGGYKVLTKEDIMSVLIESMNQ
;
A
#
# COMPACT_ATOMS: atom_id res chain seq x y z
N GLY A 1 -5.61 -4.15 -5.91
CA GLY A 1 -6.54 -3.20 -6.54
C GLY A 1 -7.49 -3.92 -7.46
N GLN A 2 -7.29 -3.85 -8.79
CA GLN A 2 -8.23 -4.41 -9.78
C GLN A 2 -8.63 -5.87 -9.51
N SER A 3 -7.67 -6.76 -9.26
CA SER A 3 -7.98 -8.17 -9.01
C SER A 3 -8.81 -8.38 -7.74
N ILE A 4 -8.58 -7.62 -6.66
CA ILE A 4 -9.45 -7.67 -5.46
C ILE A 4 -10.88 -7.27 -5.82
N GLY A 5 -11.05 -6.19 -6.59
CA GLY A 5 -12.37 -5.74 -7.05
C GLY A 5 -13.10 -6.80 -7.88
N ALA A 6 -12.38 -7.59 -8.68
CA ALA A 6 -12.98 -8.69 -9.45
C ALA A 6 -13.54 -9.82 -8.57
N TYR A 7 -12.96 -10.07 -7.38
CA TYR A 7 -13.45 -11.10 -6.45
C TYR A 7 -14.50 -10.58 -5.46
N THR A 8 -14.50 -9.28 -5.17
CA THR A 8 -15.28 -8.69 -4.07
C THR A 8 -16.38 -7.73 -4.51
N ASP A 9 -16.40 -7.34 -5.79
CA ASP A 9 -17.22 -6.24 -6.33
C ASP A 9 -16.98 -4.89 -5.64
N ALA A 10 -15.87 -4.76 -4.88
CA ALA A 10 -15.48 -3.51 -4.25
C ALA A 10 -15.08 -2.46 -5.29
N THR A 11 -15.53 -1.22 -5.09
CA THR A 11 -15.19 -0.11 -5.98
C THR A 11 -13.67 0.12 -6.03
N HIS A 12 -13.17 0.57 -7.18
CA HIS A 12 -11.73 0.65 -7.41
C HIS A 12 -10.99 1.48 -6.34
N GLY A 13 -11.57 2.63 -5.93
CA GLY A 13 -10.99 3.48 -4.89
C GLY A 13 -10.82 2.79 -3.54
N MET A 14 -11.81 2.00 -3.11
CA MET A 14 -11.73 1.23 -1.86
C MET A 14 -10.65 0.16 -1.93
N THR A 15 -10.53 -0.53 -3.07
CA THR A 15 -9.47 -1.53 -3.24
C THR A 15 -8.07 -0.92 -3.22
N LEU A 16 -7.91 0.35 -3.65
CA LEU A 16 -6.63 1.04 -3.62
C LEU A 16 -6.30 1.52 -2.21
N SER A 17 -7.26 2.12 -1.50
CA SER A 17 -7.04 2.59 -0.13
C SER A 17 -6.61 1.44 0.79
N ALA A 18 -7.23 0.27 0.65
CA ALA A 18 -6.91 -0.90 1.47
C ALA A 18 -5.52 -1.51 1.22
N ILE A 19 -4.92 -1.29 0.04
CA ILE A 19 -3.62 -1.91 -0.31
C ILE A 19 -2.45 -0.92 -0.33
N SER A 20 -2.73 0.39 -0.38
CA SER A 20 -1.71 1.41 -0.65
C SER A 20 -0.59 1.40 0.38
N LEU A 21 -0.90 1.30 1.67
CA LEU A 21 0.10 1.35 2.74
C LEU A 21 1.03 0.12 2.75
N PRO A 22 0.54 -1.13 2.74
CA PRO A 22 1.40 -2.31 2.61
C PRO A 22 2.24 -2.29 1.34
N TYR A 23 1.64 -1.92 0.21
CA TYR A 23 2.37 -1.79 -1.05
C TYR A 23 3.48 -0.74 -0.95
N TYR A 24 3.19 0.44 -0.39
CA TYR A 24 4.16 1.52 -0.24
C TYR A 24 5.29 1.15 0.71
N ARG A 25 5.01 0.47 1.83
CA ARG A 25 6.04 -0.06 2.74
C ARG A 25 6.98 -1.03 2.01
N LEU A 26 6.44 -1.94 1.18
CA LEU A 26 7.25 -2.88 0.40
C LEU A 26 8.21 -2.17 -0.58
N ILE A 27 7.74 -1.13 -1.28
CA ILE A 27 8.54 -0.44 -2.30
C ILE A 27 9.37 0.72 -1.76
N LEU A 28 9.17 1.12 -0.49
CA LEU A 28 9.84 2.25 0.13
C LEU A 28 11.36 2.18 0.00
N PRO A 29 12.04 1.05 0.25
CA PRO A 29 13.50 0.99 0.11
C PRO A 29 13.99 1.31 -1.30
N ALA A 30 13.25 0.87 -2.33
CA ALA A 30 13.59 1.13 -3.74
C ALA A 30 13.22 2.54 -4.20
N GLY A 31 12.27 3.19 -3.52
CA GLY A 31 11.77 4.54 -3.82
C GLY A 31 12.15 5.60 -2.78
N LEU A 32 13.13 5.34 -1.92
CA LEU A 32 13.34 6.06 -0.65
C LEU A 32 13.38 7.59 -0.82
N ALA A 33 14.19 8.08 -1.77
CA ALA A 33 14.31 9.51 -2.03
C ALA A 33 12.97 10.16 -2.42
N LYS A 34 12.08 9.42 -3.11
CA LYS A 34 10.74 9.91 -3.46
C LYS A 34 9.82 9.94 -2.24
N PHE A 35 9.84 8.90 -1.41
CA PHE A 35 9.02 8.83 -0.19
C PHE A 35 9.43 9.88 0.84
N LYS A 36 10.74 10.11 1.04
CA LYS A 36 11.23 11.24 1.84
C LYS A 36 10.69 12.57 1.32
N ARG A 37 10.79 12.82 0.02
CA ARG A 37 10.27 14.06 -0.59
C ARG A 37 8.75 14.20 -0.44
N TYR A 38 8.03 13.09 -0.56
CA TYR A 38 6.57 13.04 -0.33
C TYR A 38 6.23 13.40 1.12
N ALA A 39 6.92 12.80 2.09
CA ALA A 39 6.75 13.10 3.52
C ALA A 39 6.94 14.59 3.84
N ILE A 40 8.03 15.20 3.34
CA ILE A 40 8.33 16.61 3.60
C ILE A 40 7.31 17.52 2.92
N ASN A 41 7.04 17.32 1.63
CA ASN A 41 6.29 18.30 0.84
C ASN A 41 4.76 18.17 0.96
N VAL A 42 4.25 16.98 1.27
CA VAL A 42 2.80 16.74 1.36
C VAL A 42 2.34 16.70 2.81
N TRP A 43 3.12 16.07 3.69
CA TRP A 43 2.76 15.89 5.09
C TRP A 43 3.50 16.82 6.05
N GLY A 44 4.43 17.64 5.56
CA GLY A 44 5.14 18.61 6.39
C GLY A 44 6.11 17.97 7.40
N VAL A 45 6.54 16.73 7.17
CA VAL A 45 7.45 16.02 8.08
C VAL A 45 8.77 16.77 8.18
N ASN A 46 9.19 17.13 9.40
CA ASN A 46 10.49 17.74 9.66
C ASN A 46 11.60 16.67 9.57
N PRO A 47 12.60 16.82 8.66
CA PRO A 47 13.68 15.86 8.52
C PRO A 47 14.84 16.03 9.51
N GLU A 48 14.89 17.12 10.28
CA GLU A 48 16.00 17.41 11.18
C GLU A 48 16.20 16.28 12.22
N GLY A 49 17.42 15.76 12.29
CA GLY A 49 17.78 14.67 13.22
C GLY A 49 17.25 13.28 12.86
N LYS A 50 16.60 13.10 11.70
CA LYS A 50 16.04 11.81 11.26
C LYS A 50 16.80 11.24 10.05
N THR A 51 16.84 9.92 9.93
CA THR A 51 17.29 9.26 8.70
C THR A 51 16.25 9.43 7.58
N ASP A 52 16.68 9.30 6.33
CA ASP A 52 15.77 9.35 5.17
C ASP A 52 14.62 8.35 5.28
N GLU A 53 14.91 7.16 5.81
CA GLU A 53 13.92 6.10 6.05
C GLU A 53 12.91 6.49 7.13
N GLN A 54 13.38 7.07 8.25
CA GLN A 54 12.49 7.56 9.30
C GLN A 54 11.55 8.64 8.78
N VAL A 55 12.06 9.59 7.99
CA VAL A 55 11.24 10.64 7.36
C VAL A 55 10.20 10.04 6.42
N ALA A 56 10.61 9.09 5.58
CA ALA A 56 9.71 8.42 4.64
C ALA A 56 8.60 7.61 5.36
N LEU A 57 8.95 6.88 6.41
CA LEU A 57 8.00 6.10 7.22
C LEU A 57 7.01 6.99 7.96
N GLU A 58 7.47 8.11 8.52
CA GLU A 58 6.60 9.09 9.17
C GLU A 58 5.60 9.68 8.17
N GLY A 59 6.01 9.98 6.93
CA GLY A 59 5.08 10.40 5.89
C GLY A 59 4.02 9.34 5.52
N LEU A 60 4.36 8.05 5.59
CA LEU A 60 3.36 6.99 5.43
C LEU A 60 2.40 6.90 6.62
N SER A 61 2.89 7.15 7.84
CA SER A 61 2.05 7.23 9.04
C SER A 61 1.06 8.41 8.98
N GLU A 62 1.49 9.58 8.51
CA GLU A 62 0.62 10.74 8.30
C GLU A 62 -0.44 10.46 7.23
N MET A 63 -0.04 9.81 6.12
CA MET A 63 -0.98 9.34 5.11
C MET A 63 -2.02 8.37 5.71
N GLU A 64 -1.58 7.40 6.50
CA GLU A 64 -2.49 6.45 7.17
C GLU A 64 -3.46 7.16 8.11
N HIS A 65 -2.96 8.10 8.93
CA HIS A 65 -3.81 8.89 9.81
C HIS A 65 -4.88 9.66 9.04
N TYR A 66 -4.50 10.34 7.95
CA TYR A 66 -5.43 11.06 7.10
C TYR A 66 -6.47 10.14 6.43
N MET A 67 -6.06 8.96 5.96
CA MET A 67 -7.00 7.99 5.39
C MET A 67 -8.02 7.51 6.43
N LYS A 68 -7.62 7.37 7.71
CA LYS A 68 -8.52 7.07 8.82
C LYS A 68 -9.50 8.22 9.11
N THR A 69 -9.05 9.48 9.08
CA THR A 69 -9.96 10.62 9.30
C THR A 69 -11.01 10.76 8.20
N LEU A 70 -10.68 10.34 6.98
CA LEU A 70 -11.62 10.27 5.86
C LEU A 70 -12.57 9.05 5.92
N GLY A 71 -12.37 8.11 6.85
CA GLY A 71 -13.16 6.89 6.95
C GLY A 71 -12.93 5.90 5.80
N LEU A 72 -11.75 5.92 5.17
CA LEU A 72 -11.43 4.99 4.09
C LEU A 72 -11.25 3.56 4.62
N VAL A 73 -11.58 2.58 3.79
CA VAL A 73 -11.27 1.18 4.08
C VAL A 73 -9.77 0.97 3.96
N LEU A 74 -9.17 0.42 5.03
CA LEU A 74 -7.73 0.15 5.11
C LEU A 74 -7.40 -1.34 5.13
N ASN A 75 -8.38 -2.23 5.31
CA ASN A 75 -8.16 -3.66 5.36
C ASN A 75 -8.97 -4.37 4.27
N ILE A 76 -8.34 -5.26 3.51
CA ILE A 76 -9.04 -5.94 2.39
C ILE A 76 -10.08 -6.96 2.88
N LYS A 77 -10.04 -7.38 4.15
CA LYS A 77 -11.10 -8.19 4.76
C LYS A 77 -12.42 -7.43 4.88
N ASP A 78 -12.37 -6.13 5.10
CA ASP A 78 -13.58 -5.28 5.16
C ASP A 78 -14.24 -5.14 3.78
N LEU A 79 -13.52 -5.49 2.71
CA LEU A 79 -14.04 -5.59 1.35
C LEU A 79 -14.64 -6.98 1.05
N GLY A 80 -14.58 -7.93 1.99
CA GLY A 80 -15.02 -9.32 1.77
C GLY A 80 -13.94 -10.25 1.23
N THR A 81 -12.67 -9.84 1.21
CA THR A 81 -11.57 -10.75 0.80
C THR A 81 -11.36 -11.83 1.85
N THR A 82 -11.34 -13.09 1.43
CA THR A 82 -11.02 -14.25 2.28
C THR A 82 -9.67 -14.87 1.91
N PRO A 83 -9.03 -15.65 2.82
CA PRO A 83 -7.71 -16.25 2.56
C PRO A 83 -7.65 -17.15 1.30
N ASP A 84 -8.74 -17.86 0.99
CA ASP A 84 -8.84 -18.74 -0.19
C ASP A 84 -8.86 -17.97 -1.53
N MET A 85 -9.20 -16.67 -1.51
CA MET A 85 -9.16 -15.83 -2.71
C MET A 85 -7.75 -15.38 -3.08
N LEU A 86 -6.78 -15.42 -2.14
CA LEU A 86 -5.48 -14.76 -2.30
C LEU A 86 -4.68 -15.28 -3.50
N GLU A 87 -4.62 -16.60 -3.71
CA GLU A 87 -3.91 -17.18 -4.85
C GLU A 87 -4.52 -16.72 -6.18
N GLY A 88 -5.85 -16.66 -6.25
CA GLY A 88 -6.59 -16.17 -7.40
C GLY A 88 -6.35 -14.67 -7.65
N ILE A 89 -6.27 -13.87 -6.59
CA ILE A 89 -5.97 -12.44 -6.68
C ILE A 89 -4.52 -12.21 -7.13
N VAL A 90 -3.57 -13.02 -6.66
CA VAL A 90 -2.17 -12.98 -7.15
C VAL A 90 -2.11 -13.36 -8.63
N ALA A 91 -2.80 -14.42 -9.04
CA ALA A 91 -2.82 -14.87 -10.42
C ALA A 91 -3.44 -13.84 -11.37
N GLY A 92 -4.48 -13.12 -10.93
CA GLY A 92 -5.14 -12.05 -11.67
C GLY A 92 -4.42 -10.69 -11.62
N SER A 93 -3.33 -10.56 -10.88
CA SER A 93 -2.58 -9.31 -10.75
C SER A 93 -1.50 -9.18 -11.82
N PHE A 94 -1.48 -8.04 -12.52
CA PHE A 94 -0.47 -7.75 -13.54
C PHE A 94 0.85 -7.29 -12.91
N ILE A 95 1.95 -7.92 -13.32
CA ILE A 95 3.29 -7.47 -12.99
C ILE A 95 3.70 -6.39 -13.99
N THR A 96 3.94 -5.17 -13.50
CA THR A 96 4.35 -4.03 -14.31
C THR A 96 5.82 -3.69 -14.06
N LYS A 97 6.49 -3.09 -15.05
CA LYS A 97 7.92 -2.74 -15.00
C LYS A 97 8.21 -1.25 -14.81
N GLY A 98 7.17 -0.43 -14.64
CA GLY A 98 7.28 1.04 -14.57
C GLY A 98 7.43 1.61 -13.16
N GLY A 99 7.32 0.78 -12.11
CA GLY A 99 7.40 1.22 -10.71
C GLY A 99 8.82 1.28 -10.17
N TYR A 100 8.94 1.61 -8.87
CA TYR A 100 10.22 1.62 -8.14
C TYR A 100 10.83 0.22 -7.95
N LYS A 101 9.99 -0.82 -7.99
CA LYS A 101 10.37 -2.23 -7.92
C LYS A 101 9.48 -3.01 -8.88
N VAL A 102 10.06 -3.92 -9.67
CA VAL A 102 9.31 -4.93 -10.42
C VAL A 102 8.89 -6.00 -9.41
N LEU A 103 7.59 -6.15 -9.18
CA LEU A 103 7.09 -7.09 -8.19
C LEU A 103 7.13 -8.53 -8.70
N THR A 104 7.43 -9.47 -7.82
CA THR A 104 7.18 -10.90 -8.05
C THR A 104 5.78 -11.29 -7.58
N LYS A 105 5.36 -12.54 -7.85
CA LYS A 105 4.09 -13.05 -7.29
C LYS A 105 4.14 -13.15 -5.77
N GLU A 106 5.30 -13.47 -5.22
CA GLU A 106 5.56 -13.54 -3.78
C GLU A 106 5.47 -12.14 -3.14
N ASP A 107 6.00 -11.11 -3.80
CA ASP A 107 5.83 -9.72 -3.37
C ASP A 107 4.33 -9.34 -3.30
N ILE A 108 3.56 -9.68 -4.34
CA ILE A 108 2.12 -9.42 -4.38
C ILE A 108 1.41 -10.18 -3.25
N MET A 109 1.75 -11.46 -3.04
CA MET A 109 1.19 -12.26 -1.94
C MET A 109 1.50 -11.62 -0.58
N SER A 110 2.73 -11.17 -0.35
CA SER A 110 3.13 -10.48 0.89
C SER A 110 2.30 -9.23 1.12
N VAL A 111 2.12 -8.40 0.08
CA VAL A 111 1.28 -7.20 0.16
C VAL A 111 -0.15 -7.55 0.50
N LEU A 112 -0.73 -8.59 -0.10
CA LEU A 112 -2.10 -9.01 0.21
C LEU A 112 -2.25 -9.50 1.65
N ILE A 113 -1.32 -10.33 2.11
CA ILE A 113 -1.31 -10.84 3.50
C ILE A 113 -1.20 -9.67 4.50
N GLU A 114 -0.28 -8.74 4.26
CA GLU A 114 -0.17 -7.53 5.09
C GLU A 114 -1.43 -6.67 5.00
N SER A 115 -2.06 -6.58 3.83
CA SER A 115 -3.31 -5.84 3.64
C SER A 115 -4.51 -6.44 4.38
N MET A 116 -4.39 -7.69 4.84
CA MET A 116 -5.36 -8.33 5.74
C MET A 116 -5.07 -8.04 7.23
N ASN A 117 -3.88 -7.55 7.60
CA ASN A 117 -3.47 -7.44 9.01
C ASN A 117 -3.21 -5.99 9.47
N GLN A 118 -3.76 -5.02 8.75
CA GLN A 118 -3.77 -3.59 9.11
C GLN A 118 -4.80 -3.28 10.18
#